data_AF-A0A1S7LLJ9-F1
#
_entry.id   AF-A0A1S7LLJ9-F1
#
_cell.length_a   1.000
_cell.length_b   1.000
_cell.length_c   1.000
_cell.angle_alpha   90.00
_cell.angle_beta   90.00
_cell.angle_gamma   90.00
#
_symmetry.space_group_name_H-M   'P 1'
#
loop_
_entity.id
_entity.type
_entity.pdbx_description
1 polymer ?
#
loop_
_entity_poly.entity_id
_entity_poly.type
_entity_poly.pdbx_seq_one_letter_code
_entity_poly.pdbx_strand_id
1 'polypeptide(L)'
;MAVLEYYAFEAKTPSETAVASYRHLARQSLREFVYKQVGFAPYREIPEIWKNYHARVAKVNNKVPVGYFSVFKELGDVIIDLISNGANVGPEFVPDISVGQVWSKHWNANNLAGQHGDRQKYEHEYPDVFPQAASGPKEVWCYPEAALPEYRRWMREVYLPTKLEKYLIGQVKRGTVPASLVEVVKNTYQIEHQ
;
A
#
# COMPACT_ATOMS: atom_id res chain seq x y z
N MET A 1 -22.22 -6.83 31.24
CA MET A 1 -23.23 -7.90 31.28
C MET A 1 -23.96 -7.99 32.61
N ALA A 2 -23.32 -7.68 33.75
CA ALA A 2 -23.90 -7.83 35.09
C ALA A 2 -25.32 -7.27 35.30
N VAL A 3 -25.64 -6.09 34.76
CA VAL A 3 -27.00 -5.50 34.89
C VAL A 3 -28.05 -6.33 34.12
N LEU A 4 -27.74 -6.74 32.90
CA LEU A 4 -28.62 -7.55 32.06
C LEU A 4 -28.81 -8.98 32.62
N GLU A 5 -27.74 -9.54 33.18
CA GLU A 5 -27.72 -10.84 33.84
C GLU A 5 -28.62 -10.86 35.08
N TYR A 6 -28.49 -9.85 35.94
CA TYR A 6 -29.30 -9.71 37.14
C TYR A 6 -30.80 -9.71 36.82
N TYR A 7 -31.25 -8.85 35.90
CA TYR A 7 -32.67 -8.78 35.53
C TYR A 7 -33.16 -9.99 34.72
N ALA A 8 -32.26 -10.76 34.11
CA ALA A 8 -32.59 -11.98 33.39
C ALA A 8 -32.72 -13.22 34.30
N PHE A 9 -31.93 -13.32 35.37
CA PHE A 9 -31.81 -14.57 36.14
C PHE A 9 -31.85 -14.42 37.67
N GLU A 10 -31.47 -13.27 38.23
CA GLU A 10 -31.30 -13.10 39.68
C GLU A 10 -32.37 -12.22 40.34
N ALA A 11 -33.04 -11.37 39.56
CA ALA A 11 -34.13 -10.53 40.05
C ALA A 11 -35.30 -11.41 40.52
N LYS A 12 -35.96 -10.98 41.60
CA LYS A 12 -37.14 -11.67 42.17
C LYS A 12 -38.23 -11.98 41.15
N THR A 13 -38.39 -11.12 40.14
CA THR A 13 -39.25 -11.34 38.99
C THR A 13 -38.42 -11.14 37.72
N PRO A 14 -37.92 -12.22 37.10
CA PRO A 14 -37.14 -12.13 35.88
C PRO A 14 -37.93 -11.49 34.73
N SER A 15 -37.26 -10.62 33.96
CA SER A 15 -37.87 -9.98 32.79
C SER A 15 -37.61 -10.82 31.53
N GLU A 16 -38.67 -11.21 30.82
CA GLU A 16 -38.53 -11.91 29.54
C GLU A 16 -37.73 -11.10 28.51
N THR A 17 -37.91 -9.77 28.49
CA THR A 17 -37.14 -8.86 27.64
C THR A 17 -35.65 -8.88 28.01
N ALA A 18 -35.32 -8.93 29.30
CA ALA A 18 -33.93 -9.04 29.75
C ALA A 18 -33.31 -10.39 29.39
N VAL A 19 -34.07 -11.50 29.52
CA VAL A 19 -33.64 -12.84 29.10
C VAL A 19 -33.37 -12.89 27.60
N ALA A 20 -34.28 -12.35 26.78
CA ALA A 20 -34.10 -12.28 25.33
C ALA A 20 -32.85 -11.46 24.96
N SER A 21 -32.71 -10.27 25.55
CA SER A 21 -31.57 -9.38 25.31
C SER A 21 -30.25 -9.99 25.76
N TYR A 22 -30.21 -10.67 26.92
CA TYR A 22 -29.03 -11.38 27.40
C TYR A 22 -28.62 -12.49 26.43
N ARG A 23 -29.57 -13.32 25.98
CA ARG A 23 -29.31 -14.40 25.00
C ARG A 23 -28.83 -13.86 23.66
N HIS A 24 -29.38 -12.75 23.18
CA HIS A 24 -28.90 -12.09 21.97
C HIS A 24 -27.45 -11.61 22.11
N LEU A 25 -27.16 -10.90 23.20
CA LEU A 25 -25.82 -10.40 23.48
C LEU A 25 -24.82 -11.56 23.65
N ALA A 26 -25.19 -12.63 24.36
CA ALA A 26 -24.34 -13.79 24.57
C ALA A 26 -24.01 -14.53 23.26
N ARG A 27 -24.98 -14.68 22.35
CA ARG A 27 -24.73 -15.28 21.02
C ARG A 27 -23.79 -14.41 20.20
N GLN A 28 -23.98 -13.09 20.22
CA GLN A 28 -23.12 -12.18 19.48
C GLN A 28 -21.70 -12.14 20.05
N SER A 29 -21.55 -12.02 21.38
CA SER A 29 -20.24 -11.97 22.03
C SER A 29 -19.47 -13.29 21.87
N LEU A 30 -20.15 -14.44 21.93
CA LEU A 30 -19.53 -15.75 21.67
C LEU A 30 -19.02 -15.83 20.21
N ARG A 31 -19.83 -15.40 19.25
CA ARG A 31 -19.44 -15.36 17.83
C ARG A 31 -18.24 -14.45 17.61
N GLU A 32 -18.25 -13.24 18.17
CA GLU A 32 -17.12 -12.30 18.10
C GLU A 32 -15.87 -12.84 18.79
N PHE A 33 -16.03 -13.55 19.91
CA PHE A 33 -14.93 -14.20 20.60
C PHE A 33 -14.28 -15.28 19.73
N VAL A 34 -15.07 -16.19 19.16
CA VAL A 34 -14.58 -17.24 18.25
C VAL A 34 -13.85 -16.61 17.06
N TYR A 35 -14.44 -15.59 16.44
CA TYR A 35 -13.84 -14.84 15.34
C TYR A 35 -12.47 -14.26 15.68
N LYS A 36 -12.34 -13.62 16.86
CA LYS A 36 -11.04 -13.11 17.33
C LYS A 36 -10.02 -14.23 17.56
N GLN A 37 -10.42 -15.34 18.16
CA GLN A 37 -9.50 -16.45 18.46
C GLN A 37 -8.96 -17.14 17.21
N VAL A 38 -9.77 -17.25 16.15
CA VAL A 38 -9.36 -17.87 14.89
C VAL A 38 -8.83 -16.85 13.86
N GLY A 39 -8.69 -15.57 14.24
CA GLY A 39 -8.24 -14.51 13.36
C GLY A 39 -9.21 -14.16 12.21
N PHE A 40 -10.47 -14.60 12.30
CA PHE A 40 -11.50 -14.36 11.30
C PHE A 40 -12.18 -13.01 11.53
N ALA A 41 -12.13 -12.14 10.53
CA ALA A 41 -12.82 -10.84 10.53
C ALA A 41 -13.90 -10.84 9.45
N PRO A 42 -15.19 -11.05 9.80
CA PRO A 42 -16.29 -11.17 8.82
C PRO A 42 -16.51 -9.88 8.00
N TYR A 43 -16.21 -8.74 8.63
CA TYR A 43 -16.14 -7.43 8.00
C TYR A 43 -14.74 -6.89 8.29
N ARG A 44 -13.73 -7.45 7.64
CA ARG A 44 -12.42 -6.80 7.65
C ARG A 44 -12.62 -5.50 6.87
N GLU A 45 -12.85 -4.38 7.56
CA GLU A 45 -12.74 -3.08 6.92
C GLU A 45 -11.38 -3.08 6.22
N ILE A 46 -11.39 -3.02 4.89
CA ILE A 46 -10.17 -2.88 4.11
C ILE A 46 -9.52 -1.61 4.65
N PRO A 47 -8.33 -1.69 5.26
CA PRO A 47 -7.67 -0.50 5.77
C PRO A 47 -7.64 0.57 4.68
N GLU A 48 -7.92 1.82 5.04
CA GLU A 48 -8.06 2.93 4.06
C GLU A 48 -6.90 2.99 3.08
N ILE A 49 -5.74 2.56 3.55
CA ILE A 49 -4.54 2.43 2.76
C ILE A 49 -4.64 1.52 1.53
N TRP A 50 -5.25 0.36 1.69
CA TRP A 50 -5.46 -0.58 0.61
C TRP A 50 -6.49 -0.03 -0.38
N LYS A 51 -7.48 0.72 0.11
CA LYS A 51 -8.45 1.41 -0.77
C LYS A 51 -7.76 2.49 -1.60
N ASN A 52 -6.89 3.29 -0.99
CA ASN A 52 -6.14 4.34 -1.68
C ASN A 52 -5.21 3.77 -2.76
N TYR A 53 -4.47 2.70 -2.43
CA TYR A 53 -3.62 2.02 -3.40
C TYR A 53 -4.45 1.43 -4.55
N HIS A 54 -5.54 0.72 -4.24
CA HIS A 54 -6.46 0.17 -5.24
C HIS A 54 -7.02 1.27 -6.15
N ALA A 55 -7.43 2.42 -5.60
CA ALA A 55 -7.93 3.55 -6.37
C ALA A 55 -6.87 4.08 -7.36
N ARG A 56 -5.59 4.16 -6.95
CA ARG A 56 -4.50 4.53 -7.86
C ARG A 56 -4.32 3.50 -8.98
N VAL A 57 -4.30 2.21 -8.65
CA VAL A 57 -4.19 1.14 -9.65
C VAL A 57 -5.34 1.21 -10.65
N ALA A 58 -6.57 1.41 -10.18
CA ALA A 58 -7.75 1.54 -11.03
C ALA A 58 -7.65 2.72 -12.00
N LYS A 59 -7.11 3.86 -11.56
CA LYS A 59 -6.91 5.06 -12.42
C LYS A 59 -5.85 4.88 -13.51
N VAL A 60 -4.84 4.05 -13.26
CA VAL A 60 -3.74 3.77 -14.20
C VAL A 60 -4.03 2.54 -15.07
N ASN A 61 -5.05 1.76 -14.72
CA ASN A 61 -5.41 0.56 -15.44
C ASN A 61 -5.73 0.87 -16.92
N ASN A 62 -5.15 0.09 -17.83
CA ASN A 62 -5.28 0.28 -19.29
C ASN A 62 -4.90 1.67 -19.85
N LYS A 63 -4.21 2.54 -19.09
CA LYS A 63 -3.74 3.85 -19.57
C LYS A 63 -2.34 3.82 -20.18
N VAL A 64 -1.53 2.84 -19.79
CA VAL A 64 -0.19 2.67 -20.35
C VAL A 64 -0.32 2.10 -21.77
N PRO A 65 0.31 2.71 -22.79
CA PRO A 65 0.27 2.22 -24.17
C PRO A 65 0.78 0.78 -24.28
N VAL A 66 0.24 0.03 -25.26
CA VAL A 66 0.70 -1.33 -25.57
C VAL A 66 2.17 -1.32 -25.96
N GLY A 67 2.96 -2.27 -25.45
CA GLY A 67 4.40 -2.35 -25.68
C GLY A 67 5.22 -1.46 -24.75
N TYR A 68 4.58 -0.81 -23.77
CA TYR A 68 5.21 0.05 -22.78
C TYR A 68 4.81 -0.34 -21.35
N PHE A 69 5.72 -0.13 -20.40
CA PHE A 69 5.47 -0.24 -18.97
C PHE A 69 5.61 1.13 -18.28
N SER A 70 4.98 1.27 -17.11
CA SER A 70 5.17 2.44 -16.26
C SER A 70 5.84 2.06 -14.94
N VAL A 71 6.65 2.97 -14.41
CA VAL A 71 7.35 2.78 -13.13
C VAL A 71 6.36 2.49 -12.00
N PHE A 72 5.21 3.17 -11.97
CA PHE A 72 4.18 2.93 -10.96
C PHE A 72 3.66 1.48 -10.99
N LYS A 73 3.39 0.91 -12.17
CA LYS A 73 2.92 -0.48 -12.29
C LYS A 73 4.00 -1.46 -11.85
N GLU A 74 5.25 -1.28 -12.26
CA GLU A 74 6.35 -2.17 -11.89
C GLU A 74 6.78 -2.05 -10.42
N LEU A 75 6.36 -1.00 -9.71
CA LEU A 75 6.57 -0.87 -8.26
C LEU A 75 5.52 -1.59 -7.41
N GLY A 76 4.56 -2.28 -8.03
CA GLY A 76 3.44 -2.92 -7.32
C GLY A 76 3.88 -3.77 -6.14
N ASP A 77 4.84 -4.68 -6.37
CA ASP A 77 5.35 -5.58 -5.32
C ASP A 77 5.99 -4.80 -4.16
N VAL A 78 6.80 -3.78 -4.47
CA VAL A 78 7.44 -2.94 -3.43
C VAL A 78 6.40 -2.16 -2.62
N ILE A 79 5.36 -1.65 -3.27
CA ILE A 79 4.28 -0.94 -2.58
C ILE A 79 3.50 -1.89 -1.67
N ILE A 80 3.20 -3.10 -2.16
CA ILE A 80 2.53 -4.15 -1.39
C ILE A 80 3.36 -4.54 -0.16
N ASP A 81 4.67 -4.75 -0.32
CA ASP A 81 5.58 -5.06 0.78
C ASP A 81 5.59 -3.95 1.82
N LEU A 82 5.67 -2.69 1.40
CA LEU A 82 5.68 -1.55 2.32
C LEU A 82 4.36 -1.45 3.10
N ILE A 83 3.21 -1.52 2.41
CA ILE A 83 1.89 -1.48 3.08
C ILE A 83 1.75 -2.65 4.06
N SER A 84 2.17 -3.86 3.65
CA SER A 84 2.06 -5.08 4.46
C SER A 84 2.92 -5.03 5.71
N ASN A 85 4.06 -4.32 5.65
CA ASN A 85 4.97 -4.13 6.79
C ASN A 85 4.66 -2.88 7.63
N GLY A 86 3.46 -2.31 7.49
CA GLY A 86 2.97 -1.24 8.37
C GLY A 86 3.35 0.17 7.91
N ALA A 87 3.74 0.36 6.65
CA ALA A 87 3.80 1.70 6.09
C ALA A 87 2.40 2.31 6.05
N ASN A 88 2.21 3.42 6.76
CA ASN A 88 1.02 4.23 6.60
C ASN A 88 1.18 5.07 5.32
N VAL A 89 0.95 4.44 4.17
CA VAL A 89 1.06 5.03 2.84
C VAL A 89 -0.03 6.09 2.60
N GLY A 90 0.03 7.22 3.29
CA GLY A 90 -0.76 8.39 2.89
C GLY A 90 -0.48 8.76 1.42
N PRO A 91 -1.24 9.71 0.85
CA PRO A 91 -1.06 10.18 -0.53
C PRO A 91 0.39 10.49 -0.95
N GLU A 92 1.26 10.74 0.02
CA GLU A 92 2.62 11.24 -0.12
C GLU A 92 3.72 10.17 -0.03
N PHE A 93 3.39 8.91 0.33
CA PHE A 93 4.41 7.92 0.67
C PHE A 93 4.83 6.99 -0.48
N VAL A 94 4.07 6.89 -1.58
CA VAL A 94 4.47 6.02 -2.68
C VAL A 94 5.76 6.57 -3.32
N PRO A 95 6.86 5.78 -3.42
CA PRO A 95 8.14 6.27 -3.92
C PRO A 95 8.21 6.32 -5.45
N ASP A 96 7.10 6.23 -6.17
CA ASP A 96 7.05 6.14 -7.64
C ASP A 96 7.66 7.37 -8.33
N ILE A 97 7.45 8.57 -7.77
CA ILE A 97 8.11 9.78 -8.27
C ILE A 97 9.62 9.70 -8.07
N SER A 98 10.08 9.25 -6.88
CA SER A 98 11.50 9.12 -6.59
C SER A 98 12.17 8.10 -7.51
N VAL A 99 11.59 6.91 -7.63
CA VAL A 99 12.07 5.85 -8.53
C VAL A 99 12.08 6.35 -9.97
N GLY A 100 10.99 6.97 -10.44
CA GLY A 100 10.87 7.47 -11.80
C GLY A 100 11.92 8.52 -12.14
N GLN A 101 12.23 9.43 -11.21
CA GLN A 101 13.29 10.42 -11.40
C GLN A 101 14.68 9.77 -11.51
N VAL A 102 15.01 8.80 -10.66
CA VAL A 102 16.33 8.13 -10.71
C VAL A 102 16.43 7.23 -11.94
N TRP A 103 15.37 6.50 -12.27
CA TRP A 103 15.32 5.67 -13.48
C TRP A 103 15.45 6.52 -14.75
N SER A 104 14.75 7.66 -14.84
CA SER A 104 14.87 8.58 -15.97
C SER A 104 16.30 9.10 -16.17
N LYS A 105 17.05 9.34 -15.08
CA LYS A 105 18.46 9.70 -15.15
C LYS A 105 19.33 8.54 -15.63
N HIS A 106 19.12 7.34 -15.09
CA HIS A 106 19.84 6.13 -15.50
C HIS A 106 19.60 5.81 -16.98
N TRP A 107 18.35 5.93 -17.44
CA TRP A 107 17.94 5.76 -18.83
C TRP A 107 18.76 6.63 -19.79
N ASN A 108 18.85 7.93 -19.48
CA ASN A 108 19.59 8.89 -20.30
C ASN A 108 21.10 8.65 -20.24
N ALA A 109 21.65 8.37 -19.04
CA ALA A 109 23.08 8.20 -18.83
C ALA A 109 23.66 6.98 -19.57
N ASN A 110 22.85 5.94 -19.78
CA ASN A 110 23.28 4.70 -20.44
C ASN A 110 22.77 4.59 -21.89
N ASN A 111 22.19 5.66 -22.44
CA ASN A 111 21.58 5.68 -23.77
C ASN A 111 20.65 4.47 -24.02
N LEU A 112 19.81 4.15 -23.04
CA LEU A 112 18.93 2.97 -23.12
C LEU A 112 17.90 3.07 -24.25
N ALA A 113 17.59 4.30 -24.69
CA ALA A 113 16.75 4.53 -25.87
C ALA A 113 17.34 3.89 -27.13
N GLY A 114 18.67 3.92 -27.31
CA GLY A 114 19.34 3.30 -28.45
C GLY A 114 19.29 1.76 -28.44
N GLN A 115 19.03 1.14 -27.29
CA GLN A 115 19.01 -0.32 -27.13
C GLN A 115 17.59 -0.88 -27.12
N HIS A 116 16.64 -0.16 -26.49
CA HIS A 116 15.29 -0.66 -26.23
C HIS A 116 14.18 0.14 -26.94
N GLY A 117 14.53 1.25 -27.60
CA GLY A 117 13.58 2.17 -28.23
C GLY A 117 13.23 3.37 -27.34
N ASP A 118 12.60 4.39 -27.92
CA ASP A 118 12.27 5.62 -27.22
C ASP A 118 11.18 5.44 -26.17
N ARG A 119 11.39 6.09 -25.01
CA ARG A 119 10.34 6.28 -24.00
C ARG A 119 9.33 7.32 -24.47
N GLN A 120 8.09 7.20 -24.01
CA GLN A 120 7.03 8.16 -24.33
C GLN A 120 6.27 8.60 -23.07
N LYS A 121 5.47 9.65 -23.18
CA LYS A 121 4.62 10.13 -22.09
C LYS A 121 3.20 9.58 -22.25
N TYR A 122 2.53 9.36 -21.13
CA TYR A 122 1.10 9.08 -21.09
C TYR A 122 0.44 9.86 -19.94
N GLU A 123 -0.87 10.04 -20.04
CA GLU A 123 -1.66 10.70 -19.01
C GLU A 123 -1.87 9.79 -17.79
N HIS A 124 -1.47 10.28 -16.62
CA HIS A 124 -1.65 9.65 -15.33
C HIS A 124 -2.60 10.50 -14.48
N GLU A 125 -3.77 9.95 -14.20
CA GLU A 125 -4.75 10.55 -13.28
C GLU A 125 -4.50 10.08 -11.85
N TYR A 126 -4.69 10.97 -10.89
CA TYR A 126 -4.70 10.65 -9.47
C TYR A 126 -6.15 10.60 -8.96
N PRO A 127 -6.50 9.69 -8.04
CA PRO A 127 -7.80 9.73 -7.38
C PRO A 127 -7.99 11.02 -6.57
N ASP A 128 -9.23 11.48 -6.40
CA ASP A 128 -9.55 12.79 -5.79
C ASP A 128 -9.01 12.97 -4.36
N VAL A 129 -8.81 11.86 -3.64
CA VAL A 129 -8.23 11.86 -2.29
C VAL A 129 -6.74 12.24 -2.25
N PHE A 130 -6.09 12.36 -3.41
CA PHE A 130 -4.68 12.72 -3.54
C PHE A 130 -4.54 14.21 -3.91
N PRO A 131 -3.64 14.97 -3.26
CA PRO A 131 -3.39 16.39 -3.60
C PRO A 131 -3.07 16.63 -5.08
N GLN A 132 -2.46 15.66 -5.75
CA GLN A 132 -2.10 15.70 -7.16
C GLN A 132 -3.32 15.79 -8.08
N ALA A 133 -4.49 15.30 -7.65
CA ALA A 133 -5.73 15.37 -8.44
C ALA A 133 -6.17 16.82 -8.70
N ALA A 134 -5.90 17.75 -7.78
CA ALA A 134 -6.25 19.16 -7.93
C ALA A 134 -5.57 19.83 -9.13
N SER A 135 -4.48 19.25 -9.64
CA SER A 135 -3.72 19.78 -10.78
C SER A 135 -3.98 19.04 -12.10
N GLY A 136 -5.06 18.25 -12.19
CA GLY A 136 -5.47 17.51 -13.38
C GLY A 136 -4.54 16.34 -13.76
N PRO A 137 -4.77 15.72 -14.94
CA PRO A 137 -3.91 14.67 -15.48
C PRO A 137 -2.45 15.09 -15.55
N LYS A 138 -1.54 14.20 -15.14
CA LYS A 138 -0.09 14.42 -15.19
C LYS A 138 0.53 13.60 -16.30
N GLU A 139 1.36 14.24 -17.12
CA GLU A 139 2.19 13.49 -18.06
C GLU A 139 3.35 12.81 -17.33
N VAL A 140 3.38 11.48 -17.39
CA VAL A 140 4.47 10.69 -16.81
C VAL A 140 5.11 9.80 -17.87
N TRP A 141 6.39 9.46 -17.68
CA TRP A 141 7.11 8.59 -18.59
C TRP A 141 6.61 7.14 -18.49
N CYS A 142 6.47 6.50 -19.65
CA CYS A 142 6.44 5.06 -19.82
C CYS A 142 7.57 4.64 -20.76
N TYR A 143 8.02 3.40 -20.62
CA TYR A 143 9.24 2.88 -21.22
C TYR A 143 8.91 1.62 -22.02
N PRO A 144 9.61 1.33 -23.13
CA PRO A 144 9.37 0.12 -23.90
C PRO A 144 9.50 -1.15 -23.03
N GLU A 145 8.60 -2.11 -23.22
CA GLU A 145 8.64 -3.40 -22.51
C GLU A 145 9.96 -4.15 -22.72
N ALA A 146 10.65 -3.92 -23.83
CA ALA A 146 11.98 -4.45 -24.10
C ALA A 146 13.02 -4.07 -23.03
N ALA A 147 12.81 -2.98 -22.28
CA ALA A 147 13.68 -2.53 -21.19
C ALA A 147 13.26 -3.06 -19.80
N LEU A 148 12.19 -3.87 -19.68
CA LEU A 148 11.74 -4.41 -18.40
C LEU A 148 12.82 -5.21 -17.64
N PRO A 149 13.58 -6.11 -18.30
CA PRO A 149 14.65 -6.83 -17.61
C PRO A 149 15.71 -5.88 -17.04
N GLU A 150 16.07 -4.84 -17.81
CA GLU A 150 17.02 -3.81 -17.38
C GLU A 150 16.50 -3.05 -16.17
N TYR A 151 15.24 -2.58 -16.23
CA TYR A 151 14.60 -1.89 -15.12
C TYR A 151 14.58 -2.74 -13.85
N ARG A 152 14.18 -4.01 -13.94
CA ARG A 152 14.10 -4.91 -12.78
C ARG A 152 15.49 -5.20 -12.19
N ARG A 153 16.50 -5.38 -13.05
CA ARG A 153 17.89 -5.53 -12.61
C ARG A 153 18.36 -4.27 -11.89
N TRP A 154 18.22 -3.10 -12.52
CA TRP A 154 18.57 -1.80 -11.96
C TRP A 154 17.85 -1.53 -10.62
N MET A 155 16.57 -1.89 -10.52
CA MET A 155 15.78 -1.71 -9.30
C MET A 155 16.40 -2.52 -8.16
N ARG A 156 16.70 -3.80 -8.38
CA ARG A 156 17.30 -4.70 -7.38
C ARG A 156 18.73 -4.32 -7.00
N GLU A 157 19.56 -3.98 -7.97
CA GLU A 157 21.00 -3.81 -7.75
C GLU A 157 21.38 -2.37 -7.39
N VAL A 158 20.56 -1.38 -7.77
CA VAL A 158 20.88 0.04 -7.61
C VAL A 158 19.88 0.75 -6.72
N TYR A 159 18.59 0.73 -7.06
CA TYR A 159 17.63 1.57 -6.34
C TYR A 159 17.32 1.05 -4.93
N LEU A 160 16.92 -0.22 -4.81
CA LEU A 160 16.57 -0.83 -3.52
C LEU A 160 17.73 -0.72 -2.51
N PRO A 161 18.98 -1.09 -2.86
CA PRO A 161 20.07 -1.07 -1.88
C PRO A 161 20.57 0.34 -1.54
N THR A 162 20.54 1.29 -2.48
CA THR A 162 21.23 2.59 -2.29
C THR A 162 20.31 3.79 -2.04
N LYS A 163 19.03 3.69 -2.44
CA LYS A 163 18.09 4.84 -2.43
C LYS A 163 16.86 4.60 -1.56
N LEU A 164 16.34 3.36 -1.51
CA LEU A 164 15.11 3.09 -0.77
C LEU A 164 15.27 3.37 0.72
N GLU A 165 16.36 2.94 1.34
CA GLU A 165 16.63 3.24 2.76
C GLU A 165 16.65 4.74 3.02
N LYS A 166 17.38 5.52 2.21
CA LYS A 166 17.45 6.99 2.33
C LYS A 166 16.08 7.64 2.18
N TYR A 167 15.25 7.14 1.28
CA TYR A 167 13.88 7.59 1.11
C TYR A 167 13.05 7.33 2.37
N LEU A 168 13.11 6.11 2.92
CA LEU A 168 12.35 5.72 4.11
C LEU A 168 12.80 6.48 5.36
N ILE A 169 14.11 6.69 5.56
CA ILE A 169 14.62 7.55 6.64
C ILE A 169 14.04 8.96 6.54
N GLY A 170 13.92 9.49 5.31
CA GLY A 170 13.25 10.77 5.07
C GLY A 170 11.77 10.77 5.48
N GLN A 171 11.06 9.67 5.24
CA GLN A 171 9.66 9.49 5.64
C GLN A 171 9.50 9.31 7.16
N VAL A 172 10.44 8.63 7.83
CA VAL A 172 10.49 8.54 9.29
C VAL A 172 10.62 9.92 9.91
N LYS A 173 11.52 10.76 9.39
CA LYS A 173 11.69 12.15 9.85
C LYS A 173 10.44 13.01 9.66
N ARG A 174 9.60 12.69 8.66
CA ARG A 174 8.30 13.34 8.44
C ARG A 174 7.17 12.75 9.29
N GLY A 175 7.42 11.69 10.07
CA GLY A 175 6.40 11.01 10.86
C GLY A 175 5.42 10.17 10.04
N THR A 176 5.71 9.93 8.76
CA THR A 176 4.80 9.21 7.84
C THR A 176 4.90 7.70 8.00
N VAL A 177 6.04 7.19 8.46
CA VAL A 177 6.26 5.76 8.73
C VAL A 177 7.05 5.53 10.02
N PRO A 178 6.84 4.38 10.69
CA PRO A 178 7.61 4.03 11.87
C PRO A 178 9.05 3.66 11.51
N ALA A 179 9.99 3.92 12.42
CA ALA A 179 11.40 3.54 12.24
C ALA A 179 11.59 2.02 12.06
N SER A 180 10.72 1.21 12.65
CA SER A 180 10.73 -0.25 12.50
C SER A 180 10.55 -0.71 11.05
N LEU A 181 9.87 0.08 10.21
CA LEU A 181 9.70 -0.23 8.79
C LEU A 181 11.04 -0.24 8.05
N VAL A 182 11.97 0.65 8.41
CA VAL A 182 13.28 0.75 7.76
C VAL A 182 14.04 -0.57 7.93
N GLU A 183 14.06 -1.12 9.15
CA GLU A 183 14.74 -2.39 9.42
C GLU A 183 14.09 -3.58 8.73
N VAL A 184 12.75 -3.63 8.69
CA VAL A 184 12.03 -4.70 7.98
C VAL A 184 12.33 -4.67 6.47
N VAL A 185 12.33 -3.48 5.87
CA VAL A 185 12.64 -3.31 4.44
C VAL A 185 14.09 -3.68 4.14
N LYS A 186 15.03 -3.30 5.01
CA LYS A 186 16.44 -3.69 4.87
C LYS A 186 16.60 -5.20 4.87
N ASN A 187 15.93 -5.90 5.78
CA ASN A 187 15.96 -7.36 5.83
C ASN A 187 15.29 -7.99 4.59
N THR A 188 14.16 -7.44 4.15
CA THR A 188 13.38 -7.94 3.01
C THR A 188 14.18 -7.89 1.71
N TYR A 189 14.89 -6.78 1.47
CA TYR A 189 15.67 -6.58 0.24
C TYR A 189 17.17 -6.84 0.41
N GLN A 190 17.59 -7.45 1.53
CA GLN A 190 18.99 -7.75 1.85
C GLN A 190 19.90 -6.53 1.64
N ILE A 191 19.46 -5.36 2.12
CA ILE A 191 20.21 -4.11 2.01
C ILE A 191 21.34 -4.16 3.05
N GLU A 192 22.54 -4.52 2.62
CA GLU A 192 23.74 -4.52 3.46
C GLU A 192 24.29 -3.10 3.66
N HIS A 193 24.79 -2.82 4.87
CA HIS A 193 25.49 -1.58 5.15
C HIS A 193 26.85 -1.56 4.43
N GLN A 194 27.03 -0.64 3.47
CA GLN A 194 28.35 -0.23 2.99
C GLN A 194 28.98 0.79 3.94
#